data_AF-A0A2I1INK8-F1
#
_entry.id   AF-A0A2I1INK8-F1
#
_cell.length_a   1.000
_cell.length_b   1.000
_cell.length_c   1.000
_cell.angle_alpha   90.00
_cell.angle_beta   90.00
_cell.angle_gamma   90.00
#
_symmetry.space_group_name_H-M   'P 1'
#
loop_
_entity.id
_entity.type
_entity.pdbx_description
1 polymer ?
#
loop_
_entity_poly.entity_id
_entity_poly.type
_entity_poly.pdbx_seq_one_letter_code
_entity_poly.pdbx_strand_id
1 'polypeptide(L)'
;MTDTWKAEEGALVAASLDPQNVAKALADMGVVAELDWYPSTAHLLGLTVLINQDSQVAVVEKDSTSLSLGPDLADVTEELAKQFHAEVWIGNTSADHVPEGSTFPDPEKSKQGEVRVVEITKMPAASVPFVAAAEGLDVGSVELGKGMRAVIYAGTEEDIVSGVMVSELPAIALYSSNDDHRLAGLEAPTERLDHIPSESLMLHSWKMNTALVVGGWNGKAPAGLLAAVRAHFGEDQIAARLSQIDPLSNREDIDRALSTPGQEGFAKMIQALGLPAFLADYLGGNVEVADLPEVAVFEASNWGSALGSSVDIMLDKPEESGSKLWSAYHTAALDKPWIVRAWAGIEATAGTALLVTAMRTKGKKSGWLKAGAGLGAALILDSLTELGLSGYLNQRKKRLKGD
;
A
#
# COMPACT_ATOMS: atom_id res chain seq x y z
N MET A 1 -36.20 -4.29 2.13
CA MET A 1 -34.92 -4.65 1.50
C MET A 1 -33.88 -4.07 2.44
N THR A 2 -32.94 -4.88 2.93
CA THR A 2 -31.82 -4.37 3.72
C THR A 2 -30.91 -3.59 2.79
N ASP A 3 -30.65 -2.32 3.10
CA ASP A 3 -29.71 -1.50 2.34
C ASP A 3 -28.31 -2.15 2.37
N THR A 4 -27.69 -2.23 1.19
CA THR A 4 -26.29 -2.68 1.09
C THR A 4 -25.39 -1.49 1.35
N TRP A 5 -24.66 -1.52 2.45
CA TRP A 5 -23.69 -0.49 2.82
C TRP A 5 -22.35 -0.75 2.16
N LYS A 6 -21.77 0.30 1.58
CA LYS A 6 -20.43 0.31 0.99
C LYS A 6 -19.54 1.30 1.76
N ALA A 7 -18.32 0.91 2.07
CA ALA A 7 -17.31 1.84 2.57
C ALA A 7 -16.87 2.79 1.45
N GLU A 8 -16.87 4.09 1.74
CA GLU A 8 -16.43 5.16 0.85
C GLU A 8 -15.33 5.95 1.56
N GLU A 9 -14.13 5.91 1.00
CA GLU A 9 -12.92 6.53 1.54
C GLU A 9 -12.88 8.02 1.23
N GLY A 10 -12.15 8.76 2.06
CA GLY A 10 -12.02 10.19 1.98
C GLY A 10 -10.89 10.74 2.84
N ALA A 11 -10.71 12.05 2.78
CA ALA A 11 -9.72 12.77 3.55
C ALA A 11 -10.20 14.17 3.92
N LEU A 12 -9.75 14.66 5.06
CA LEU A 12 -9.79 16.07 5.43
C LEU A 12 -8.37 16.64 5.46
N VAL A 13 -8.21 17.83 4.88
CA VAL A 13 -6.96 18.59 4.89
C VAL A 13 -7.22 19.98 5.46
N ALA A 14 -6.54 20.35 6.54
CA ALA A 14 -6.61 21.69 7.11
C ALA A 14 -5.27 22.07 7.76
N ALA A 15 -5.06 23.36 8.04
CA ALA A 15 -3.81 23.82 8.65
C ALA A 15 -3.51 23.13 10.01
N SER A 16 -4.56 22.77 10.74
CA SER A 16 -4.49 21.93 11.95
C SER A 16 -5.81 21.18 12.10
N LEU A 17 -5.74 19.87 12.27
CA LEU A 17 -6.87 19.00 12.55
C LEU A 17 -6.66 18.33 13.91
N ASP A 18 -7.73 18.26 14.69
CA ASP A 18 -7.81 17.40 15.87
C ASP A 18 -8.74 16.22 15.54
N PRO A 19 -8.20 15.00 15.35
CA PRO A 19 -9.00 13.83 15.01
C PRO A 19 -10.13 13.54 16.00
N GLN A 20 -9.96 13.89 17.27
CA GLN A 20 -11.00 13.68 18.29
C GLN A 20 -12.19 14.64 18.09
N ASN A 21 -11.93 15.87 17.64
CA ASN A 21 -13.01 16.81 17.33
C ASN A 21 -13.77 16.40 16.07
N VAL A 22 -13.08 15.85 15.06
CA VAL A 22 -13.72 15.29 13.86
C VAL A 22 -14.56 14.06 14.21
N ALA A 23 -14.01 13.12 15.01
CA ALA A 23 -14.74 11.97 15.51
C ALA A 23 -16.02 12.37 16.26
N LYS A 24 -15.90 13.40 17.11
CA LYS A 24 -17.04 13.95 17.84
C LYS A 24 -18.09 14.57 16.92
N ALA A 25 -17.68 15.34 15.92
CA ALA A 25 -18.62 15.93 14.96
C ALA A 25 -19.40 14.86 14.19
N LEU A 26 -18.71 13.82 13.71
CA LEU A 26 -19.34 12.66 13.07
C LEU A 26 -20.31 11.95 14.01
N ALA A 27 -19.92 11.73 15.27
CA ALA A 27 -20.78 11.11 16.27
C ALA A 27 -22.02 11.97 16.61
N ASP A 28 -21.87 13.29 16.68
CA ASP A 28 -22.97 14.24 16.92
C ASP A 28 -23.96 14.25 15.73
N MET A 29 -23.48 13.97 14.51
CA MET A 29 -24.30 13.70 13.32
C MET A 29 -24.88 12.28 13.28
N GLY A 30 -24.50 11.41 14.21
CA GLY A 30 -24.88 9.99 14.24
C GLY A 30 -24.18 9.13 13.18
N VAL A 31 -23.20 9.67 12.45
CA VAL A 31 -22.52 9.02 11.33
C VAL A 31 -21.65 7.86 11.80
N VAL A 32 -21.68 6.76 11.06
CA VAL A 32 -20.73 5.67 11.19
C VAL A 32 -19.53 5.91 10.29
N ALA A 33 -18.35 5.96 10.91
CA ALA A 33 -17.11 6.25 10.20
C ALA A 33 -15.91 5.60 10.88
N GLU A 34 -14.84 5.39 10.13
CA GLU A 34 -13.50 5.13 10.62
C GLU A 34 -12.62 6.34 10.29
N LEU A 35 -11.75 6.71 11.21
CA LEU A 35 -10.76 7.77 11.03
C LEU A 35 -9.36 7.20 11.19
N ASP A 36 -8.43 7.63 10.35
CA ASP A 36 -7.04 7.20 10.36
C ASP A 36 -6.09 8.40 10.24
N TRP A 37 -5.05 8.44 11.08
CA TRP A 37 -4.07 9.52 11.04
C TRP A 37 -2.71 9.12 11.59
N TYR A 38 -1.68 9.81 11.09
CA TYR A 38 -0.36 9.76 11.69
C TYR A 38 -0.18 10.93 12.67
N PRO A 39 0.44 10.71 13.84
CA PRO A 39 0.77 11.79 14.76
C PRO A 39 1.59 12.93 14.14
N SER A 40 2.43 12.61 13.14
CA SER A 40 3.29 13.56 12.43
C SER A 40 2.55 14.37 11.34
N THR A 41 1.36 13.95 10.93
CA THR A 41 0.58 14.60 9.85
C THR A 41 -0.71 15.22 10.39
N ALA A 42 -0.62 16.03 11.45
CA ALA A 42 -1.79 16.67 12.07
C ALA A 42 -2.62 17.61 11.15
N HIS A 43 -2.22 17.79 9.89
CA HIS A 43 -2.93 18.57 8.87
C HIS A 43 -3.72 17.69 7.89
N LEU A 44 -3.59 16.35 7.98
CA LEU A 44 -4.23 15.36 7.11
C LEU A 44 -4.85 14.26 7.98
N LEU A 45 -6.14 14.01 7.75
CA LEU A 45 -6.92 12.97 8.42
C LEU A 45 -7.63 12.15 7.35
N GLY A 46 -7.38 10.85 7.31
CA GLY A 46 -8.17 9.92 6.52
C GLY A 46 -9.51 9.66 7.22
N LEU A 47 -10.55 9.45 6.41
CA LEU A 47 -11.87 9.09 6.90
C LEU A 47 -12.51 8.07 5.94
N THR A 48 -13.24 7.12 6.48
CA THR A 48 -14.08 6.22 5.68
C THR A 48 -15.47 6.23 6.26
N VAL A 49 -16.50 6.45 5.43
CA VAL A 49 -17.91 6.40 5.84
C VAL A 49 -18.63 5.25 5.15
N LEU A 50 -19.75 4.81 5.71
CA LEU A 50 -20.63 3.86 5.03
C LEU A 50 -21.72 4.60 4.27
N ILE A 51 -21.94 4.25 3.00
CA ILE A 51 -23.00 4.82 2.16
C ILE A 51 -23.87 3.73 1.53
N ASN A 52 -25.12 4.07 1.21
CA ASN A 52 -25.98 3.24 0.38
C ASN A 52 -25.82 3.57 -1.12
N GLN A 53 -26.66 2.96 -1.97
CA GLN A 53 -26.65 3.18 -3.42
C GLN A 53 -27.08 4.60 -3.84
N ASP A 54 -27.81 5.32 -2.97
CA ASP A 54 -28.30 6.68 -3.20
C ASP A 54 -27.40 7.73 -2.53
N SER A 55 -26.16 7.37 -2.17
CA SER A 55 -25.19 8.24 -1.49
C SER A 55 -25.65 8.79 -0.12
N GLN A 56 -26.59 8.10 0.55
CA GLN A 56 -26.95 8.42 1.93
C GLN A 56 -25.97 7.76 2.89
N VAL A 57 -25.50 8.53 3.85
CA VAL A 57 -24.53 8.08 4.86
C VAL A 57 -25.25 7.23 5.92
N ALA A 58 -24.62 6.13 6.34
CA ALA A 58 -25.12 5.29 7.41
C ALA A 58 -25.02 6.03 8.74
N VAL A 59 -26.13 6.03 9.48
CA VAL A 59 -26.17 6.54 10.84
C VAL A 59 -26.61 5.46 11.81
N VAL A 60 -26.17 5.62 13.06
CA VAL A 60 -26.70 4.88 14.20
C VAL A 60 -27.19 5.91 15.19
N GLU A 61 -28.50 6.00 15.35
CA GLU A 61 -29.11 6.84 16.37
C GLU A 61 -28.72 6.38 17.78
N LYS A 62 -28.82 7.30 18.73
CA LYS A 62 -28.61 6.99 20.14
C LYS A 62 -29.54 5.87 20.58
N ASP A 63 -29.01 4.89 21.29
CA ASP A 63 -29.73 3.71 21.80
C ASP A 63 -30.24 2.73 20.71
N SER A 64 -29.94 2.97 19.43
CA SER A 64 -30.22 2.04 18.32
C SER A 64 -29.10 1.01 18.13
N THR A 65 -29.42 -0.22 17.71
CA THR A 65 -28.42 -1.26 17.39
C THR A 65 -28.39 -1.63 15.92
N SER A 66 -28.95 -0.78 15.05
CA SER A 66 -29.00 -1.00 13.61
C SER A 66 -28.62 0.25 12.85
N LEU A 67 -27.95 0.05 11.71
CA LEU A 67 -27.71 1.11 10.72
C LEU A 67 -29.02 1.57 10.11
N SER A 68 -29.16 2.88 9.93
CA SER A 68 -30.29 3.51 9.24
C SER A 68 -29.80 4.57 8.26
N LEU A 69 -30.67 4.99 7.36
CA LEU A 69 -30.40 6.05 6.39
C LEU A 69 -30.22 7.39 7.11
N GLY A 70 -29.12 8.08 6.80
CA GLY A 70 -28.78 9.40 7.33
C GLY A 70 -28.83 10.49 6.25
N PRO A 71 -28.08 11.59 6.48
CA PRO A 71 -27.93 12.68 5.52
C PRO A 71 -27.29 12.23 4.20
N ASP A 72 -27.40 13.08 3.18
CA ASP A 72 -26.66 12.90 1.93
C ASP A 72 -25.15 13.10 2.17
N LEU A 73 -24.31 12.33 1.46
CA LEU A 73 -22.86 12.45 1.54
C LEU A 73 -22.37 13.88 1.26
N ALA A 74 -23.02 14.61 0.34
CA ALA A 74 -22.72 16.00 0.05
C ALA A 74 -22.93 16.92 1.24
N ASP A 75 -23.99 16.71 2.01
CA ASP A 75 -24.28 17.52 3.20
C ASP A 75 -23.26 17.26 4.31
N VAL A 76 -22.89 15.99 4.54
CA VAL A 76 -21.84 15.63 5.51
C VAL A 76 -20.48 16.23 5.11
N THR A 77 -20.13 16.15 3.82
CA THR A 77 -18.86 16.68 3.29
C THR A 77 -18.77 18.20 3.47
N GLU A 78 -19.83 18.92 3.11
CA GLU A 78 -19.91 20.37 3.23
C GLU A 78 -19.91 20.83 4.70
N GLU A 79 -20.59 20.12 5.60
CA GLU A 79 -20.60 20.45 7.03
C GLU A 79 -19.21 20.26 7.66
N LEU A 80 -18.53 19.14 7.37
CA LEU A 80 -17.16 18.90 7.83
C LEU A 80 -16.20 19.99 7.31
N ALA A 81 -16.27 20.31 6.02
CA ALA A 81 -15.40 21.34 5.44
C ALA A 81 -15.60 22.69 6.12
N LYS A 82 -16.86 23.12 6.31
CA LYS A 82 -17.20 24.36 7.03
C LYS A 82 -16.70 24.37 8.47
N GLN A 83 -17.02 23.32 9.22
CA GLN A 83 -16.75 23.24 10.65
C GLN A 83 -15.26 23.24 10.95
N PHE A 84 -14.47 22.57 10.11
CA PHE A 84 -13.03 22.40 10.32
C PHE A 84 -12.17 23.34 9.47
N HIS A 85 -12.78 24.24 8.70
CA HIS A 85 -12.07 25.13 7.76
C HIS A 85 -11.09 24.34 6.87
N ALA A 86 -11.63 23.25 6.33
CA ALA A 86 -10.87 22.18 5.70
C ALA A 86 -11.27 22.04 4.24
N GLU A 87 -10.39 21.40 3.47
CA GLU A 87 -10.71 20.78 2.22
C GLU A 87 -11.06 19.32 2.52
N VAL A 88 -12.25 18.87 2.10
CA VAL A 88 -12.78 17.55 2.39
C VAL A 88 -13.15 16.86 1.10
N TRP A 89 -12.72 15.61 0.94
CA TRP A 89 -13.03 14.74 -0.19
C TRP A 89 -13.56 13.43 0.36
N ILE A 90 -14.71 12.95 -0.10
CA ILE A 90 -15.24 11.62 0.24
C ILE A 90 -15.84 11.02 -1.03
N GLY A 91 -15.24 9.94 -1.53
CA GLY A 91 -15.56 9.39 -2.85
C GLY A 91 -15.47 10.46 -3.93
N ASN A 92 -16.59 10.70 -4.62
CA ASN A 92 -16.71 11.70 -5.69
C ASN A 92 -17.22 13.08 -5.22
N THR A 93 -17.39 13.27 -3.91
CA THR A 93 -17.90 14.51 -3.32
C THR A 93 -16.76 15.30 -2.70
N SER A 94 -16.74 16.62 -2.87
CA SER A 94 -15.73 17.49 -2.29
C SER A 94 -16.28 18.85 -1.85
N ALA A 95 -15.73 19.42 -0.78
CA ALA A 95 -16.02 20.77 -0.31
C ALA A 95 -14.73 21.44 0.21
N ASP A 96 -14.53 22.72 -0.12
CA ASP A 96 -13.35 23.50 0.26
C ASP A 96 -13.75 24.76 1.03
N HIS A 97 -13.32 24.82 2.30
CA HIS A 97 -13.44 25.99 3.17
C HIS A 97 -12.08 26.33 3.83
N VAL A 98 -10.96 26.00 3.18
CA VAL A 98 -9.62 26.37 3.65
C VAL A 98 -9.45 27.90 3.56
N PRO A 99 -9.04 28.58 4.64
CA PRO A 99 -8.82 30.01 4.60
C PRO A 99 -7.70 30.40 3.63
N GLU A 100 -7.91 31.47 2.85
CA GLU A 100 -6.87 32.00 1.96
C GLU A 100 -5.58 32.32 2.74
N GLY A 101 -4.44 31.91 2.20
CA GLY A 101 -3.14 32.13 2.83
C GLY A 101 -2.75 31.10 3.89
N SER A 102 -3.54 30.05 4.08
CA SER A 102 -3.16 28.90 4.90
C SER A 102 -1.86 28.27 4.38
N THR A 103 -0.95 27.94 5.30
CA THR A 103 0.32 27.28 5.00
C THR A 103 0.28 25.84 5.48
N PHE A 104 0.65 24.91 4.60
CA PHE A 104 0.76 23.49 4.91
C PHE A 104 2.23 23.08 5.04
N PRO A 105 2.52 22.01 5.81
CA PRO A 105 3.86 21.45 5.87
C PRO A 105 4.37 21.06 4.47
N ASP A 106 5.66 21.27 4.25
CA ASP A 106 6.33 20.94 2.99
C ASP A 106 6.59 19.43 2.92
N PRO A 107 5.94 18.68 2.00
CA PRO A 107 6.08 17.23 1.90
C PRO A 107 7.48 16.80 1.41
N GLU A 108 8.31 17.71 0.90
CA GLU A 108 9.68 17.37 0.50
C GLU A 108 10.66 17.33 1.69
N LYS A 109 10.36 18.04 2.78
CA LYS A 109 11.24 18.07 3.96
C LYS A 109 11.15 16.83 4.84
N SER A 110 10.08 16.04 4.71
CA SER A 110 9.86 14.83 5.50
C SER A 110 10.51 13.57 4.92
N LYS A 111 10.96 13.57 3.65
CA LYS A 111 11.45 12.38 2.93
C LYS A 111 12.91 12.01 3.21
N GLN A 112 13.40 12.28 4.42
CA GLN A 112 14.80 12.03 4.78
C GLN A 112 14.88 10.82 5.69
N GLY A 113 14.99 9.64 5.08
CA GLY A 113 15.13 8.40 5.83
C GLY A 113 15.50 7.25 4.92
N GLU A 114 16.36 6.38 5.44
CA GLU A 114 16.50 5.04 4.89
C GLU A 114 15.25 4.23 5.24
N VAL A 115 14.80 3.43 4.27
CA VAL A 115 13.76 2.42 4.45
C VAL A 115 14.37 1.07 4.15
N ARG A 116 14.25 0.15 5.10
CA ARG A 116 14.68 -1.25 4.99
C ARG A 116 13.46 -2.11 4.69
N VAL A 117 13.59 -3.00 3.72
CA VAL A 117 12.48 -3.80 3.23
C VAL A 117 12.83 -5.29 3.23
N VAL A 118 11.86 -6.10 3.67
CA VAL A 118 11.87 -7.54 3.49
C VAL A 118 10.57 -7.94 2.82
N GLU A 119 10.65 -8.45 1.60
CA GLU A 119 9.52 -9.02 0.86
C GLU A 119 9.53 -10.54 0.92
N ILE A 120 8.38 -11.12 1.22
CA ILE A 120 8.13 -12.56 1.31
C ILE A 120 7.32 -12.96 0.08
N THR A 121 7.93 -13.77 -0.78
CA THR A 121 7.40 -14.06 -2.13
C THR A 121 7.74 -15.49 -2.54
N LYS A 122 7.10 -15.96 -3.62
CA LYS A 122 7.46 -17.21 -4.33
C LYS A 122 8.45 -16.95 -5.49
N MET A 123 9.03 -15.75 -5.57
CA MET A 123 9.99 -15.41 -6.60
C MET A 123 11.14 -16.45 -6.66
N PRO A 124 11.45 -16.98 -7.85
CA PRO A 124 12.62 -17.83 -8.05
C PRO A 124 13.93 -17.10 -7.72
N ALA A 125 14.91 -17.82 -7.17
CA ALA A 125 16.22 -17.24 -6.81
C ALA A 125 16.91 -16.59 -8.03
N ALA A 126 16.77 -17.22 -9.19
CA ALA A 126 17.36 -16.78 -10.44
C ALA A 126 16.79 -15.45 -10.97
N SER A 127 15.64 -15.00 -10.46
CA SER A 127 15.04 -13.71 -10.83
C SER A 127 15.65 -12.53 -10.07
N VAL A 128 16.22 -12.76 -8.88
CA VAL A 128 16.69 -11.69 -7.98
C VAL A 128 17.81 -10.82 -8.59
N PRO A 129 18.80 -11.36 -9.33
CA PRO A 129 19.80 -10.52 -9.97
C PRO A 129 19.21 -9.48 -10.94
N PHE A 130 18.10 -9.82 -11.61
CA PHE A 130 17.41 -8.88 -12.50
C PHE A 130 16.68 -7.78 -11.73
N VAL A 131 16.16 -8.09 -10.54
CA VAL A 131 15.59 -7.08 -9.63
C VAL A 131 16.65 -6.07 -9.21
N ALA A 132 17.81 -6.55 -8.74
CA ALA A 132 18.93 -5.69 -8.37
C ALA A 132 19.36 -4.76 -9.52
N ALA A 133 19.42 -5.28 -10.73
CA ALA A 133 19.77 -4.50 -11.92
C ALA A 133 18.66 -3.51 -12.36
N ALA A 134 17.39 -3.88 -12.21
CA ALA A 134 16.26 -3.04 -12.61
C ALA A 134 16.06 -1.86 -11.66
N GLU A 135 16.11 -2.12 -10.36
CA GLU A 135 15.93 -1.12 -9.30
C GLU A 135 17.20 -0.30 -9.07
N GLY A 136 18.37 -0.85 -9.44
CA GLY A 136 19.66 -0.24 -9.13
C GLY A 136 19.95 -0.23 -7.63
N LEU A 137 19.48 -1.26 -6.92
CA LEU A 137 19.66 -1.48 -5.49
C LEU A 137 20.45 -2.78 -5.26
N ASP A 138 21.17 -2.84 -4.15
CA ASP A 138 21.73 -4.09 -3.67
C ASP A 138 20.60 -4.94 -3.06
N VAL A 139 20.47 -6.18 -3.53
CA VAL A 139 19.35 -7.05 -3.16
C VAL A 139 19.87 -8.35 -2.57
N GLY A 140 19.51 -8.61 -1.32
CA GLY A 140 19.68 -9.87 -0.62
C GLY A 140 18.56 -10.87 -0.92
N SER A 141 18.88 -12.15 -0.86
CA SER A 141 17.98 -13.25 -1.16
C SER A 141 18.25 -14.46 -0.27
N VAL A 142 17.21 -14.99 0.39
CA VAL A 142 17.30 -16.21 1.22
C VAL A 142 16.01 -17.01 1.19
N GLU A 143 16.13 -18.35 1.14
CA GLU A 143 14.97 -19.24 1.17
C GLU A 143 14.41 -19.35 2.60
N LEU A 144 13.08 -19.27 2.73
CA LEU A 144 12.36 -19.37 4.01
C LEU A 144 11.69 -20.75 4.21
N GLY A 145 11.68 -21.59 3.17
CA GLY A 145 11.01 -22.89 3.13
C GLY A 145 9.62 -22.83 2.50
N LYS A 146 9.05 -24.01 2.19
CA LYS A 146 7.77 -24.17 1.45
C LYS A 146 7.71 -23.39 0.13
N GLY A 147 8.86 -23.16 -0.51
CA GLY A 147 8.98 -22.39 -1.74
C GLY A 147 8.85 -20.87 -1.56
N MET A 148 8.90 -20.37 -0.32
CA MET A 148 8.94 -18.94 -0.02
C MET A 148 10.39 -18.45 0.09
N ARG A 149 10.58 -17.18 -0.25
CA ARG A 149 11.88 -16.49 -0.24
C ARG A 149 11.70 -15.10 0.34
N ALA A 150 12.70 -14.66 1.11
CA ALA A 150 12.87 -13.26 1.48
C ALA A 150 13.74 -12.56 0.43
N VAL A 151 13.23 -11.45 -0.11
CA VAL A 151 13.95 -10.47 -0.94
C VAL A 151 14.19 -9.24 -0.07
N ILE A 152 15.45 -8.86 0.11
CA ILE A 152 15.89 -7.94 1.17
C ILE A 152 16.62 -6.78 0.52
N TYR A 153 16.21 -5.55 0.78
CA TYR A 153 16.85 -4.38 0.20
C TYR A 153 16.56 -3.11 0.99
N ALA A 154 17.43 -2.12 0.84
CA ALA A 154 17.25 -0.80 1.42
C ALA A 154 17.23 0.27 0.33
N GLY A 155 16.60 1.39 0.64
CA GLY A 155 16.52 2.56 -0.22
C GLY A 155 16.10 3.78 0.58
N THR A 156 15.77 4.87 -0.11
CA THR A 156 15.25 6.06 0.56
C THR A 156 13.73 6.06 0.59
N GLU A 157 13.12 6.88 1.44
CA GLU A 157 11.67 7.15 1.40
C GLU A 157 11.18 7.74 0.06
N GLU A 158 12.08 8.23 -0.80
CA GLU A 158 11.74 8.63 -2.18
C GLU A 158 11.74 7.43 -3.14
N ASP A 159 12.63 6.47 -2.92
CA ASP A 159 12.80 5.31 -3.79
C ASP A 159 11.84 4.16 -3.43
N ILE A 160 11.39 4.09 -2.17
CA ILE A 160 10.54 3.02 -1.66
C ILE A 160 9.16 3.56 -1.32
N VAL A 161 8.15 3.08 -2.03
CA VAL A 161 6.75 3.35 -1.74
C VAL A 161 6.07 2.07 -1.23
N SER A 162 5.44 2.15 -0.06
CA SER A 162 4.76 1.00 0.55
C SER A 162 3.65 0.47 -0.36
N GLY A 163 3.57 -0.86 -0.49
CA GLY A 163 2.68 -1.53 -1.42
C GLY A 163 3.30 -1.77 -2.80
N VAL A 164 4.36 -1.02 -3.17
CA VAL A 164 5.12 -1.30 -4.39
C VAL A 164 6.13 -2.34 -4.04
N MET A 165 5.98 -3.50 -4.66
CA MET A 165 6.87 -4.61 -4.42
C MET A 165 7.75 -4.82 -5.63
N VAL A 166 9.03 -5.09 -5.39
CA VAL A 166 9.97 -5.48 -6.44
C VAL A 166 9.81 -6.95 -6.80
N SER A 167 9.12 -7.72 -5.93
CA SER A 167 8.93 -9.14 -6.11
C SER A 167 7.73 -9.58 -6.94
N GLU A 168 7.73 -10.87 -7.31
CA GLU A 168 6.60 -11.50 -7.98
C GLU A 168 5.44 -11.70 -6.99
N LEU A 169 4.23 -11.38 -7.45
CA LEU A 169 3.01 -11.52 -6.67
C LEU A 169 2.49 -12.98 -6.69
N PRO A 170 1.87 -13.46 -5.60
CA PRO A 170 1.52 -12.72 -4.39
C PRO A 170 2.74 -12.50 -3.48
N ALA A 171 2.74 -11.41 -2.73
CA ALA A 171 3.84 -11.08 -1.83
C ALA A 171 3.38 -10.29 -0.59
N ILE A 172 4.19 -10.36 0.46
CA ILE A 172 4.06 -9.57 1.70
C ILE A 172 5.34 -8.76 1.84
N ALA A 173 5.25 -7.47 2.11
CA ALA A 173 6.41 -6.61 2.34
C ALA A 173 6.34 -6.00 3.75
N LEU A 174 7.45 -6.11 4.49
CA LEU A 174 7.68 -5.37 5.72
C LEU A 174 8.61 -4.21 5.42
N TYR A 175 8.18 -3.00 5.78
CA TYR A 175 8.95 -1.77 5.64
C TYR A 175 9.32 -1.26 7.03
N SER A 176 10.57 -0.90 7.21
CA SER A 176 11.06 -0.31 8.45
C SER A 176 11.82 0.97 8.14
N SER A 177 11.37 2.08 8.72
CA SER A 177 12.11 3.34 8.75
C SER A 177 12.24 3.83 10.20
N ASN A 178 13.05 4.87 10.41
CA ASN A 178 13.15 5.51 11.72
C ASN A 178 11.83 6.14 12.19
N ASP A 179 10.94 6.48 11.24
CA ASP A 179 9.69 7.16 11.54
C ASP A 179 8.55 6.18 11.78
N ASP A 180 8.45 5.10 11.01
CA ASP A 180 7.33 4.17 11.01
C ASP A 180 7.72 2.75 10.57
N HIS A 181 6.95 1.77 11.02
CA HIS A 181 6.99 0.40 10.51
C HIS A 181 5.67 0.10 9.81
N ARG A 182 5.76 -0.52 8.63
CA ARG A 182 4.59 -0.77 7.78
C ARG A 182 4.62 -2.18 7.23
N LEU A 183 3.44 -2.67 6.90
CA LEU A 183 3.20 -3.91 6.20
C LEU A 183 2.39 -3.60 4.95
N ALA A 184 2.78 -4.22 3.83
CA ALA A 184 1.90 -4.38 2.69
C ALA A 184 1.71 -5.87 2.37
N GLY A 185 0.51 -6.25 1.95
CA GLY A 185 0.23 -7.56 1.38
C GLY A 185 -0.45 -7.37 0.03
N LEU A 186 -0.10 -8.17 -0.96
CA LEU A 186 -0.72 -8.10 -2.27
C LEU A 186 -0.97 -9.51 -2.80
N GLU A 187 -2.24 -9.83 -3.01
CA GLU A 187 -2.67 -11.11 -3.59
C GLU A 187 -2.35 -11.18 -5.08
N ALA A 188 -2.26 -12.40 -5.62
CA ALA A 188 -2.11 -12.59 -7.05
C ALA A 188 -3.43 -12.22 -7.74
N PRO A 189 -3.40 -11.54 -8.90
CA PRO A 189 -4.61 -11.31 -9.68
C PRO A 189 -5.30 -12.64 -9.99
N THR A 190 -6.56 -12.78 -9.60
CA THR A 190 -7.37 -13.97 -9.89
C THR A 190 -7.74 -14.08 -11.37
N GLU A 191 -7.69 -12.95 -12.08
CA GLU A 191 -7.90 -12.86 -13.53
C GLU A 191 -6.76 -12.08 -14.19
N ARG A 192 -6.58 -12.27 -15.50
CA ARG A 192 -5.62 -11.49 -16.30
C ARG A 192 -6.18 -10.07 -16.47
N LEU A 193 -5.99 -9.25 -15.45
CA LEU A 193 -6.37 -7.85 -15.43
C LEU A 193 -5.18 -7.00 -15.87
N ASP A 194 -5.48 -5.90 -16.58
CA ASP A 194 -4.49 -4.90 -16.95
C ASP A 194 -4.06 -4.01 -15.76
N HIS A 195 -4.72 -4.18 -14.61
CA HIS A 195 -4.47 -3.48 -13.34
C HIS A 195 -4.73 -4.41 -12.15
N ILE A 196 -4.07 -4.15 -11.02
CA ILE A 196 -4.35 -4.84 -9.77
C ILE A 196 -5.45 -4.06 -9.06
N PRO A 197 -6.59 -4.69 -8.72
CA PRO A 197 -7.67 -4.00 -8.03
C PRO A 197 -7.22 -3.47 -6.66
N SER A 198 -7.65 -2.27 -6.27
CA SER A 198 -7.25 -1.64 -5.00
C SER A 198 -7.57 -2.52 -3.79
N GLU A 199 -8.67 -3.27 -3.85
CA GLU A 199 -9.08 -4.20 -2.80
C GLU A 199 -8.10 -5.38 -2.61
N SER A 200 -7.21 -5.62 -3.58
CA SER A 200 -6.17 -6.65 -3.48
C SER A 200 -5.01 -6.23 -2.57
N LEU A 201 -4.87 -4.92 -2.32
CA LEU A 201 -3.81 -4.36 -1.49
C LEU A 201 -4.24 -4.31 -0.02
N MET A 202 -3.42 -4.89 0.83
CA MET A 202 -3.51 -4.77 2.28
C MET A 202 -2.40 -3.81 2.73
N LEU A 203 -2.75 -2.78 3.49
CA LEU A 203 -1.78 -1.88 4.11
C LEU A 203 -2.01 -1.83 5.61
N HIS A 204 -0.93 -1.77 6.36
CA HIS A 204 -0.98 -1.53 7.79
C HIS A 204 0.24 -0.72 8.22
N SER A 205 0.04 0.24 9.12
CA SER A 205 1.10 1.00 9.78
C SER A 205 0.94 0.86 11.29
N TRP A 206 2.05 0.59 11.97
CA TRP A 206 2.07 0.49 13.43
C TRP A 206 2.11 1.85 14.14
N LYS A 207 2.28 2.94 13.39
CA LYS A 207 2.21 4.31 13.90
C LYS A 207 0.88 4.99 13.64
N MET A 208 0.14 4.53 12.63
CA MET A 208 -1.17 5.04 12.31
C MET A 208 -2.12 4.79 13.48
N ASN A 209 -2.79 5.84 13.92
CA ASN A 209 -3.88 5.70 14.86
C ASN A 209 -5.18 5.54 14.08
N THR A 210 -6.09 4.73 14.61
CA THR A 210 -7.44 4.61 14.11
C THR A 210 -8.46 4.96 15.19
N ALA A 211 -9.60 5.53 14.78
CA ALA A 211 -10.73 5.77 15.65
C ALA A 211 -12.02 5.39 14.93
N LEU A 212 -12.77 4.45 15.53
CA LEU A 212 -14.06 4.04 15.02
C LEU A 212 -15.19 4.85 15.66
N VAL A 213 -15.96 5.54 14.82
CA VAL A 213 -17.17 6.28 15.18
C VAL A 213 -18.38 5.39 14.93
N VAL A 214 -19.07 4.98 16.01
CA VAL A 214 -20.27 4.12 15.95
C VAL A 214 -21.53 4.97 16.14
N GLY A 215 -21.66 6.03 15.33
CA GLY A 215 -22.75 7.01 15.41
C GLY A 215 -22.92 7.60 16.81
N GLY A 216 -24.18 7.72 17.24
CA GLY A 216 -24.56 8.39 18.50
C GLY A 216 -24.12 7.70 19.79
N TRP A 217 -23.45 6.53 19.74
CA TRP A 217 -23.03 5.77 20.92
C TRP A 217 -21.77 6.28 21.62
N ASN A 218 -21.03 7.25 21.04
CA ASN A 218 -19.92 7.96 21.68
C ASN A 218 -18.99 7.06 22.54
N GLY A 219 -18.51 5.96 21.96
CA GLY A 219 -17.54 5.06 22.60
C GLY A 219 -18.11 4.00 23.56
N LYS A 220 -19.44 3.86 23.67
CA LYS A 220 -20.11 2.85 24.51
C LYS A 220 -21.09 1.96 23.75
N ALA A 221 -20.81 1.69 22.48
CA ALA A 221 -21.65 0.81 21.67
C ALA A 221 -21.69 -0.62 22.23
N PRO A 222 -22.83 -1.32 22.15
CA PRO A 222 -22.89 -2.76 22.46
C PRO A 222 -21.91 -3.55 21.59
N ALA A 223 -21.27 -4.58 22.16
CA ALA A 223 -20.23 -5.36 21.48
C ALA A 223 -20.67 -5.94 20.12
N GLY A 224 -21.94 -6.37 20.01
CA GLY A 224 -22.48 -6.89 18.75
C GLY A 224 -22.59 -5.83 17.65
N LEU A 225 -22.95 -4.59 18.01
CA LEU A 225 -23.00 -3.47 17.05
C LEU A 225 -21.59 -3.04 16.65
N LEU A 226 -20.68 -2.94 17.62
CA LEU A 226 -19.28 -2.63 17.35
C LEU A 226 -18.66 -3.62 16.36
N ALA A 227 -18.87 -4.93 16.57
CA ALA A 227 -18.38 -5.97 15.67
C ALA A 227 -19.03 -5.87 14.28
N ALA A 228 -20.34 -5.63 14.21
CA ALA A 228 -21.05 -5.47 12.94
C ALA A 228 -20.54 -4.27 12.12
N VAL A 229 -20.24 -3.14 12.80
CA VAL A 229 -19.69 -1.95 12.15
C VAL A 229 -18.25 -2.18 11.67
N ARG A 230 -17.38 -2.77 12.50
CA ARG A 230 -16.00 -3.11 12.12
C ARG A 230 -15.91 -3.98 10.88
N ALA A 231 -16.83 -4.94 10.74
CA ALA A 231 -16.86 -5.83 9.59
C ALA A 231 -17.01 -5.08 8.25
N HIS A 232 -17.56 -3.86 8.24
CA HIS A 232 -17.66 -3.04 7.02
C HIS A 232 -16.36 -2.34 6.63
N PHE A 233 -15.42 -2.12 7.56
CA PHE A 233 -14.15 -1.42 7.31
C PHE A 233 -12.98 -2.38 7.04
N GLY A 234 -13.21 -3.70 7.07
CA GLY A 234 -12.22 -4.67 6.62
C GLY A 234 -11.09 -4.99 7.60
N GLU A 235 -11.10 -4.42 8.82
CA GLU A 235 -10.11 -4.71 9.89
C GLU A 235 -9.96 -6.22 10.15
N ASP A 236 -11.02 -7.00 10.00
CA ASP A 236 -11.05 -8.45 10.30
C ASP A 236 -10.44 -9.35 9.20
N GLN A 237 -9.99 -8.80 8.07
CA GLN A 237 -9.61 -9.59 6.88
C GLN A 237 -8.11 -9.69 6.62
N ILE A 238 -7.29 -8.73 7.09
CA ILE A 238 -5.85 -8.67 6.77
C ILE A 238 -5.15 -9.97 7.17
N ALA A 239 -5.32 -10.43 8.41
CA ALA A 239 -4.65 -11.65 8.89
C ALA A 239 -5.05 -12.90 8.09
N ALA A 240 -6.33 -13.01 7.75
CA ALA A 240 -6.85 -14.13 6.96
C ALA A 240 -6.22 -14.16 5.56
N ARG A 241 -6.07 -12.98 4.93
CA ARG A 241 -5.51 -12.82 3.58
C ARG A 241 -4.00 -13.02 3.54
N LEU A 242 -3.26 -12.46 4.49
CA LEU A 242 -1.82 -12.72 4.62
C LEU A 242 -1.52 -14.22 4.79
N SER A 243 -2.37 -14.93 5.55
CA SER A 243 -2.27 -16.38 5.74
C SER A 243 -2.49 -17.19 4.45
N GLN A 244 -3.12 -16.61 3.42
CA GLN A 244 -3.24 -17.23 2.10
C GLN A 244 -1.99 -17.03 1.24
N ILE A 245 -1.26 -15.93 1.46
CA ILE A 245 -0.01 -15.63 0.74
C ILE A 245 1.15 -16.45 1.31
N ASP A 246 1.34 -16.40 2.64
CA ASP A 246 2.45 -17.06 3.31
C ASP A 246 2.01 -18.31 4.10
N PRO A 247 2.34 -19.52 3.61
CA PRO A 247 2.02 -20.77 4.30
C PRO A 247 2.87 -21.04 5.55
N LEU A 248 3.85 -20.19 5.87
CA LEU A 248 4.63 -20.25 7.11
C LEU A 248 3.97 -19.47 8.25
N SER A 249 3.05 -18.57 7.91
CA SER A 249 2.43 -17.67 8.88
C SER A 249 1.44 -18.35 9.82
N ASN A 250 1.28 -17.76 11.01
CA ASN A 250 0.22 -18.11 11.96
C ASN A 250 -0.80 -16.97 12.07
N ARG A 251 -2.04 -17.24 11.64
CA ARG A 251 -3.14 -16.25 11.65
C ARG A 251 -3.38 -15.62 13.01
N GLU A 252 -3.43 -16.41 14.09
CA GLU A 252 -3.68 -15.88 15.43
C GLU A 252 -2.53 -14.97 15.90
N ASP A 253 -1.30 -15.27 15.48
CA ASP A 253 -0.13 -14.45 15.80
C ASP A 253 -0.15 -13.15 14.99
N ILE A 254 -0.59 -13.21 13.72
CA ILE A 254 -0.78 -12.03 12.87
C ILE A 254 -1.85 -11.11 13.47
N ASP A 255 -3.01 -11.65 13.87
CA ASP A 255 -4.09 -10.85 14.49
C ASP A 255 -3.58 -10.12 15.75
N ARG A 256 -2.78 -10.80 16.58
CA ARG A 256 -2.15 -10.21 17.76
C ARG A 256 -1.12 -9.14 17.39
N ALA A 257 -0.34 -9.34 16.34
CA ALA A 257 0.64 -8.38 15.87
C ALA A 257 -0.01 -7.09 15.33
N LEU A 258 -1.07 -7.21 14.53
CA LEU A 258 -1.83 -6.08 14.00
C LEU A 258 -2.53 -5.27 15.11
N SER A 259 -2.98 -5.96 16.17
CA SER A 259 -3.66 -5.33 17.31
C SER A 259 -2.69 -4.69 18.33
N THR A 260 -1.38 -4.93 18.20
CA THR A 260 -0.37 -4.39 19.12
C THR A 260 0.27 -3.14 18.49
N PRO A 261 0.18 -1.95 19.11
CA PRO A 261 0.76 -0.74 18.53
C PRO A 261 2.29 -0.73 18.49
N GLY A 262 2.86 0.07 17.57
CA GLY A 262 4.27 0.42 17.53
C GLY A 262 5.23 -0.74 17.26
N GLN A 263 6.50 -0.56 17.66
CA GLN A 263 7.59 -1.51 17.40
C GLN A 263 7.33 -2.91 17.96
N GLU A 264 6.58 -3.01 19.08
CA GLU A 264 6.24 -4.32 19.64
C GLU A 264 5.35 -5.13 18.69
N GLY A 265 4.34 -4.51 18.08
CA GLY A 265 3.49 -5.17 17.09
C GLY A 265 4.25 -5.57 15.84
N PHE A 266 5.12 -4.69 15.35
CA PHE A 266 5.99 -5.00 14.21
C PHE A 266 6.91 -6.20 14.49
N ALA A 267 7.53 -6.25 15.66
CA ALA A 267 8.37 -7.38 16.08
C ALA A 267 7.55 -8.69 16.20
N LYS A 268 6.31 -8.62 16.69
CA LYS A 268 5.40 -9.78 16.70
C LYS A 268 5.03 -10.22 15.29
N MET A 269 4.86 -9.30 14.33
CA MET A 269 4.57 -9.64 12.94
C MET A 269 5.71 -10.43 12.30
N ILE A 270 6.97 -10.01 12.52
CA ILE A 270 8.14 -10.73 12.01
C ILE A 270 8.15 -12.19 12.51
N GLN A 271 7.82 -12.41 13.78
CA GLN A 271 7.69 -13.75 14.37
C GLN A 271 6.48 -14.51 13.79
N ALA A 272 5.34 -13.83 13.62
CA ALA A 272 4.10 -14.41 13.12
C ALA A 272 4.22 -14.90 11.67
N LEU A 273 5.08 -14.26 10.87
CA LEU A 273 5.45 -14.65 9.51
C LEU A 273 6.57 -15.72 9.47
N GLY A 274 7.02 -16.21 10.63
CA GLY A 274 8.03 -17.26 10.72
C GLY A 274 9.42 -16.84 10.20
N LEU A 275 9.73 -15.54 10.19
CA LEU A 275 10.97 -15.03 9.64
C LEU A 275 12.19 -15.36 10.53
N PRO A 276 13.36 -15.67 9.94
CA PRO A 276 14.60 -15.83 10.68
C PRO A 276 14.96 -14.60 11.53
N ALA A 277 15.54 -14.83 12.71
CA ALA A 277 15.87 -13.77 13.66
C ALA A 277 16.78 -12.67 13.08
N PHE A 278 17.71 -13.02 12.19
CA PHE A 278 18.60 -12.05 11.57
C PHE A 278 17.86 -11.02 10.69
N LEU A 279 16.66 -11.34 10.18
CA LEU A 279 15.83 -10.38 9.44
C LEU A 279 15.19 -9.35 10.38
N ALA A 280 14.95 -9.72 11.64
CA ALA A 280 14.54 -8.76 12.66
C ALA A 280 15.68 -7.78 12.97
N ASP A 281 16.93 -8.27 13.04
CA ASP A 281 18.10 -7.42 13.24
C ASP A 281 18.32 -6.45 12.07
N TYR A 282 18.13 -6.93 10.84
CA TYR A 282 18.15 -6.09 9.63
C TYR A 282 17.06 -5.01 9.66
N LEU A 283 15.80 -5.40 9.86
CA LEU A 283 14.67 -4.46 9.92
C LEU A 283 14.79 -3.49 11.11
N GLY A 284 15.48 -3.89 12.17
CA GLY A 284 15.83 -3.03 13.30
C GLY A 284 16.98 -2.05 13.03
N GLY A 285 17.63 -2.12 11.87
CA GLY A 285 18.77 -1.26 11.50
C GLY A 285 20.09 -1.64 12.16
N ASN A 286 20.21 -2.87 12.69
CA ASN A 286 21.42 -3.31 13.39
C ASN A 286 22.48 -3.92 12.46
N VAL A 287 22.08 -4.36 11.26
CA VAL A 287 22.92 -5.09 10.30
C VAL A 287 22.58 -4.64 8.89
N GLU A 288 23.59 -4.48 8.03
CA GLU A 288 23.40 -4.17 6.60
C GLU A 288 23.14 -5.41 5.77
N VAL A 289 22.51 -5.25 4.60
CA VAL A 289 22.18 -6.37 3.70
C VAL A 289 23.42 -7.20 3.35
N ALA A 290 24.57 -6.55 3.17
CA ALA A 290 25.86 -7.18 2.84
C ALA A 290 26.42 -8.07 3.95
N ASP A 291 26.00 -7.85 5.20
CA ASP A 291 26.51 -8.53 6.39
C ASP A 291 25.54 -9.60 6.91
N LEU A 292 24.42 -9.84 6.22
CA LEU A 292 23.43 -10.82 6.67
C LEU A 292 23.92 -12.26 6.50
N PRO A 293 23.76 -13.12 7.52
CA PRO A 293 24.18 -14.51 7.44
C PRO A 293 23.31 -15.28 6.46
N GLU A 294 23.93 -16.15 5.66
CA GLU A 294 23.22 -17.10 4.77
C GLU A 294 22.36 -16.41 3.67
N VAL A 295 22.57 -15.11 3.45
CA VAL A 295 21.91 -14.32 2.41
C VAL A 295 22.82 -14.23 1.19
N ALA A 296 22.29 -14.58 0.01
CA ALA A 296 22.95 -14.28 -1.25
C ALA A 296 22.69 -12.82 -1.62
N VAL A 297 23.75 -12.02 -1.75
CA VAL A 297 23.66 -10.59 -2.05
C VAL A 297 24.04 -10.34 -3.49
N PHE A 298 23.18 -9.61 -4.20
CA PHE A 298 23.36 -9.21 -5.59
C PHE A 298 23.49 -7.70 -5.66
N GLU A 299 24.66 -7.22 -6.04
CA GLU A 299 24.90 -5.78 -6.16
C GLU A 299 24.09 -5.17 -7.31
N ALA A 300 23.80 -3.88 -7.18
CA ALA A 300 23.24 -3.03 -8.23
C ALA A 300 24.14 -3.09 -9.49
N SER A 301 23.81 -3.99 -10.40
CA SER A 301 24.68 -4.37 -11.51
C SER A 301 24.00 -4.14 -12.86
N ASN A 302 24.77 -4.19 -13.94
CA ASN A 302 24.19 -4.10 -15.28
C ASN A 302 23.53 -5.44 -15.69
N TRP A 303 22.60 -5.36 -16.63
CA TRP A 303 21.83 -6.51 -17.15
C TRP A 303 22.69 -7.71 -17.62
N GLY A 304 23.91 -7.48 -18.10
CA GLY A 304 24.81 -8.56 -18.51
C GLY A 304 25.35 -9.36 -17.32
N SER A 305 25.70 -8.67 -16.23
CA SER A 305 26.11 -9.30 -14.97
C SER A 305 24.94 -10.06 -14.34
N ALA A 306 23.75 -9.45 -14.32
CA ALA A 306 22.53 -10.07 -13.80
C ALA A 306 22.18 -11.37 -14.54
N LEU A 307 22.29 -11.38 -15.88
CA LEU A 307 22.09 -12.58 -16.69
C LEU A 307 23.10 -13.69 -16.32
N GLY A 308 24.38 -13.34 -16.13
CA GLY A 308 25.41 -14.29 -15.72
C GLY A 308 25.09 -14.95 -14.38
N SER A 309 24.86 -14.15 -13.34
CA SER A 309 24.51 -14.64 -12.00
C SER A 309 23.23 -15.47 -12.01
N SER A 310 22.22 -15.08 -12.80
CA SER A 310 20.98 -15.83 -12.97
C SER A 310 21.23 -17.22 -13.56
N VAL A 311 22.05 -17.32 -14.62
CA VAL A 311 22.43 -18.60 -15.23
C VAL A 311 23.23 -19.46 -14.26
N ASP A 312 24.16 -18.89 -13.51
CA ASP A 312 24.94 -19.64 -12.51
C ASP A 312 24.03 -20.26 -11.44
N ILE A 313 23.04 -19.51 -10.95
CA ILE A 313 22.00 -20.02 -10.03
C ILE A 313 21.20 -21.15 -10.69
N MET A 314 20.84 -21.02 -11.96
CA MET A 314 20.13 -22.07 -12.72
C MET A 314 20.90 -23.38 -12.82
N LEU A 315 22.22 -23.30 -12.93
CA LEU A 315 23.09 -24.46 -13.06
C LEU A 315 23.38 -25.11 -11.71
N ASP A 316 23.57 -24.31 -10.66
CA ASP A 316 23.89 -24.80 -9.31
C ASP A 316 22.65 -25.32 -8.57
N LYS A 317 21.51 -24.67 -8.78
CA LYS A 317 20.25 -24.91 -8.04
C LYS A 317 19.02 -24.95 -8.95
N PRO A 318 18.87 -25.99 -9.78
CA PRO A 318 17.80 -26.07 -10.77
C PRO A 318 16.39 -26.07 -10.15
N GLU A 319 16.23 -26.55 -8.91
CA GLU A 319 14.97 -26.51 -8.16
C GLU A 319 14.57 -25.10 -7.68
N GLU A 320 15.54 -24.22 -7.38
CA GLU A 320 15.27 -22.84 -6.91
C GLU A 320 15.06 -21.84 -8.07
N SER A 321 15.25 -22.31 -9.30
CA SER A 321 15.38 -21.46 -10.50
C SER A 321 14.07 -21.15 -11.23
N GLY A 322 12.98 -21.78 -10.80
CA GLY A 322 11.67 -21.64 -11.41
C GLY A 322 11.59 -22.36 -12.76
N SER A 323 10.66 -23.32 -12.88
CA SER A 323 10.53 -24.17 -14.08
C SER A 323 10.28 -23.38 -15.37
N LYS A 324 9.64 -22.20 -15.28
CA LYS A 324 9.34 -21.34 -16.44
C LYS A 324 10.60 -20.71 -17.05
N LEU A 325 11.46 -20.10 -16.25
CA LEU A 325 12.70 -19.48 -16.75
C LEU A 325 13.69 -20.54 -17.27
N TRP A 326 13.84 -21.65 -16.55
CA TRP A 326 14.67 -22.77 -16.99
C TRP A 326 14.14 -23.41 -18.28
N SER A 327 12.82 -23.59 -18.42
CA SER A 327 12.23 -24.09 -19.67
C SER A 327 12.42 -23.14 -20.85
N ALA A 328 12.33 -21.83 -20.62
CA ALA A 328 12.58 -20.81 -21.64
C ALA A 328 14.07 -20.78 -22.05
N TYR A 329 14.98 -20.89 -21.09
CA TYR A 329 16.42 -21.03 -21.33
C TYR A 329 16.74 -22.32 -22.10
N HIS A 330 16.25 -23.47 -21.64
CA HIS A 330 16.52 -24.78 -22.27
C HIS A 330 16.01 -24.82 -23.71
N THR A 331 14.81 -24.27 -23.96
CA THR A 331 14.24 -24.17 -25.30
C THR A 331 15.07 -23.23 -26.19
N ALA A 332 15.48 -22.06 -25.68
CA ALA A 332 16.28 -21.10 -26.46
C ALA A 332 17.72 -21.58 -26.73
N ALA A 333 18.36 -22.23 -25.75
CA ALA A 333 19.74 -22.70 -25.83
C ALA A 333 19.90 -23.91 -26.76
N LEU A 334 18.91 -24.80 -26.80
CA LEU A 334 18.93 -25.98 -27.67
C LEU A 334 18.56 -25.65 -29.12
N ASP A 335 17.59 -24.76 -29.34
CA ASP A 335 17.09 -24.53 -30.70
C ASP A 335 17.94 -23.52 -31.50
N LYS A 336 18.55 -22.51 -30.88
CA LYS A 336 19.34 -21.48 -31.59
C LYS A 336 20.47 -20.87 -30.75
N PRO A 337 21.70 -21.44 -30.79
CA PRO A 337 22.85 -20.98 -30.00
C PRO A 337 23.25 -19.51 -30.21
N TRP A 338 22.88 -18.91 -31.35
CA TRP A 338 23.18 -17.51 -31.68
C TRP A 338 22.16 -16.51 -31.12
N ILE A 339 20.98 -16.96 -30.66
CA ILE A 339 19.94 -16.10 -30.05
C ILE A 339 20.28 -15.68 -28.62
N VAL A 340 21.15 -16.41 -27.92
CA VAL A 340 21.70 -15.99 -26.61
C VAL A 340 22.39 -14.62 -26.68
N ARG A 341 22.81 -14.18 -27.88
CA ARG A 341 23.38 -12.84 -28.15
C ARG A 341 22.36 -11.78 -28.58
N ALA A 342 21.11 -12.14 -28.83
CA ALA A 342 20.09 -11.28 -29.44
C ALA A 342 18.87 -10.96 -28.54
N TRP A 343 18.88 -11.39 -27.27
CA TRP A 343 17.76 -11.28 -26.32
C TRP A 343 17.42 -9.86 -25.81
N ALA A 344 17.78 -8.81 -26.56
CA ALA A 344 17.38 -7.43 -26.28
C ALA A 344 15.94 -7.10 -26.73
N GLY A 345 15.10 -8.09 -27.05
CA GLY A 345 13.71 -7.81 -27.41
C GLY A 345 12.83 -9.06 -27.54
N ILE A 346 11.97 -9.24 -26.51
CA ILE A 346 10.62 -9.86 -26.56
C ILE A 346 10.64 -11.40 -26.83
N GLU A 347 10.08 -12.34 -26.05
CA GLU A 347 8.97 -12.36 -25.09
C GLU A 347 9.07 -13.68 -24.27
N ALA A 348 8.80 -13.64 -22.95
CA ALA A 348 8.24 -14.77 -22.20
C ALA A 348 7.55 -14.25 -20.94
N THR A 349 6.32 -14.70 -20.73
CA THR A 349 5.33 -14.20 -19.77
C THR A 349 5.86 -14.20 -18.33
N ALA A 350 5.71 -13.04 -17.66
CA ALA A 350 6.27 -12.55 -16.38
C ALA A 350 7.32 -11.43 -16.56
N GLY A 351 8.12 -11.44 -17.64
CA GLY A 351 9.14 -10.39 -17.90
C GLY A 351 8.64 -9.12 -18.60
N THR A 352 7.44 -9.13 -19.20
CA THR A 352 6.94 -8.02 -20.03
C THR A 352 6.57 -6.77 -19.23
N ALA A 353 6.14 -6.91 -17.97
CA ALA A 353 5.78 -5.77 -17.12
C ALA A 353 7.00 -4.92 -16.75
N LEU A 354 8.13 -5.55 -16.43
CA LEU A 354 9.40 -4.88 -16.10
C LEU A 354 10.08 -4.26 -17.33
N LEU A 355 9.88 -4.84 -18.52
CA LEU A 355 10.44 -4.35 -19.79
C LEU A 355 9.75 -3.08 -20.32
N VAL A 356 8.45 -2.91 -20.07
CA VAL A 356 7.68 -1.73 -20.53
C VAL A 356 7.99 -0.49 -19.69
N THR A 357 8.27 -0.65 -18.40
CA THR A 357 8.75 0.43 -17.51
C THR A 357 10.20 0.80 -17.80
N ALA A 358 11.09 -0.18 -18.01
CA ALA A 358 12.51 0.07 -18.29
C ALA A 358 12.77 0.73 -19.66
N MET A 359 11.94 0.48 -20.68
CA MET A 359 12.14 1.08 -22.01
C MET A 359 11.66 2.53 -22.15
N ARG A 360 11.00 3.12 -21.15
CA ARG A 360 10.49 4.51 -21.21
C ARG A 360 11.39 5.58 -20.61
N THR A 361 12.49 5.25 -19.94
CA THR A 361 13.32 6.25 -19.23
C THR A 361 14.77 6.26 -19.68
N LYS A 362 15.00 6.80 -20.89
CA LYS A 362 16.28 7.43 -21.20
C LYS A 362 16.29 8.87 -20.71
N GLY A 363 16.97 9.09 -19.58
CA GLY A 363 17.63 10.36 -19.30
C GLY A 363 16.85 11.37 -18.45
N LYS A 364 17.60 11.88 -17.45
CA LYS A 364 17.33 12.99 -16.52
C LYS A 364 16.50 12.66 -15.28
N LYS A 365 17.25 12.55 -14.18
CA LYS A 365 16.83 12.69 -12.78
C LYS A 365 15.94 13.93 -12.64
N SER A 366 14.64 13.74 -12.46
CA SER A 366 13.67 14.77 -12.09
C SER A 366 12.72 14.15 -11.07
N GLY A 367 12.83 14.56 -9.80
CA GLY A 367 12.11 13.99 -8.65
C GLY A 367 10.58 14.01 -8.76
N TRP A 368 10.02 14.83 -9.65
CA TRP A 368 8.57 14.89 -9.85
C TRP A 368 7.99 13.70 -10.66
N LEU A 369 8.84 12.96 -11.40
CA LEU A 369 8.42 11.78 -12.19
C LEU A 369 8.66 10.45 -11.46
N LYS A 370 9.38 10.44 -10.32
CA LYS A 370 9.43 9.29 -9.41
C LYS A 370 8.17 9.17 -8.56
N ALA A 371 7.50 10.29 -8.25
CA ALA A 371 6.17 10.31 -7.63
C ALA A 371 5.07 9.61 -8.46
N GLY A 372 5.35 9.32 -9.73
CA GLY A 372 4.45 8.59 -10.62
C GLY A 372 4.80 7.13 -10.89
N ALA A 373 5.86 6.58 -10.29
CA ALA A 373 6.35 5.24 -10.64
C ALA A 373 6.26 4.20 -9.50
N GLY A 374 6.13 4.62 -8.24
CA GLY A 374 5.86 3.71 -7.13
C GLY A 374 4.44 3.93 -6.59
N LEU A 375 3.44 3.20 -7.11
CA LEU A 375 2.01 3.12 -6.68
C LEU A 375 1.30 4.40 -6.21
N GLY A 376 1.74 5.57 -6.64
CA GLY A 376 1.04 6.86 -6.46
C GLY A 376 0.38 7.41 -7.73
N ALA A 377 0.34 6.67 -8.85
CA ALA A 377 -0.21 7.21 -10.11
C ALA A 377 -1.18 6.33 -10.91
N ALA A 378 -1.54 5.13 -10.46
CA ALA A 378 -2.70 4.42 -11.05
C ALA A 378 -3.99 4.55 -10.22
N LEU A 379 -3.91 5.11 -9.01
CA LEU A 379 -5.07 5.53 -8.21
C LEU A 379 -5.19 7.04 -8.00
N ILE A 380 -4.42 7.86 -8.73
CA ILE A 380 -4.52 9.33 -8.66
C ILE A 380 -4.77 10.00 -10.02
N LEU A 381 -4.79 9.27 -11.14
CA LEU A 381 -4.94 9.87 -12.47
C LEU A 381 -6.10 9.38 -13.34
N ASP A 382 -6.97 8.51 -12.84
CA ASP A 382 -8.26 8.21 -13.51
C ASP A 382 -9.50 8.46 -12.61
N SER A 383 -9.34 8.54 -11.29
CA SER A 383 -10.39 9.01 -10.37
C SER A 383 -10.42 10.53 -10.19
N LEU A 384 -9.34 11.26 -10.48
CA LEU A 384 -9.24 12.72 -10.34
C LEU A 384 -9.20 13.51 -11.66
N THR A 385 -9.29 12.84 -12.81
CA THR A 385 -9.32 13.50 -14.13
C THR A 385 -10.69 13.52 -14.78
N GLU A 386 -11.61 12.59 -14.48
CA GLU A 386 -12.92 12.58 -15.16
C GLU A 386 -14.08 13.24 -14.38
N LEU A 387 -13.98 13.48 -13.06
CA LEU A 387 -15.07 14.11 -12.29
C LEU A 387 -14.72 15.37 -11.48
N GLY A 388 -13.45 15.65 -11.16
CA GLY A 388 -13.06 16.88 -10.45
C GLY A 388 -12.76 18.10 -11.36
N LEU A 389 -12.22 17.86 -12.56
CA LEU A 389 -11.85 18.95 -13.47
C LEU A 389 -13.06 19.68 -14.08
N SER A 390 -14.18 18.98 -14.28
CA SER A 390 -15.39 19.58 -14.87
C SER A 390 -16.13 20.51 -13.90
N GLY A 391 -16.12 20.20 -12.60
CA GLY A 391 -16.66 21.04 -11.52
C GLY A 391 -15.82 22.30 -11.28
N TYR A 392 -14.50 22.13 -11.15
CA TYR A 392 -13.55 23.23 -10.93
C TYR A 392 -13.51 24.21 -12.12
N LEU A 393 -13.53 23.69 -13.36
CA LEU A 393 -13.55 24.55 -14.57
C LEU A 393 -14.90 25.25 -14.78
N ASN A 394 -16.02 24.65 -14.35
CA ASN A 394 -17.34 25.28 -14.46
C ASN A 394 -17.59 26.37 -13.40
N GLN A 395 -17.09 26.21 -12.17
CA GLN A 395 -17.16 27.27 -11.15
C GLN A 395 -16.25 28.45 -11.49
N ARG A 396 -15.05 28.21 -12.02
CA ARG A 396 -14.15 29.28 -12.49
C ARG A 396 -14.71 30.02 -13.71
N LYS A 397 -15.41 29.33 -14.62
CA LYS A 397 -16.13 29.98 -15.74
C LYS A 397 -17.32 30.83 -15.28
N LYS A 398 -18.00 30.47 -14.19
CA LYS A 398 -19.09 31.29 -13.60
C LYS A 398 -18.56 32.52 -12.87
N ARG A 399 -17.41 32.42 -12.18
CA ARG A 399 -16.75 33.59 -11.55
C ARG A 399 -16.11 34.55 -12.56
N LEU A 400 -15.74 34.08 -13.75
CA LEU A 400 -15.27 34.91 -14.87
C LEU A 400 -16.39 35.46 -15.78
N LYS A 401 -17.65 35.11 -15.52
CA LYS A 401 -18.83 35.55 -16.28
C LYS A 401 -19.91 36.20 -15.40
N GLY A 402 -19.54 36.97 -14.37
CA GLY A 402 -20.32 38.19 -14.13
C GLY A 402 -19.80 39.19 -15.16
N ASP A 403 -20.51 39.51 -16.24
CA ASP A 403 -21.96 39.75 -16.38
C ASP A 403 -22.86 38.62 -16.90
#